data_AF-A0A243CWM6-F1
#
_entry.id   AF-A0A243CWM6-F1
#
_cell.length_a   1.000
_cell.length_b   1.000
_cell.length_c   1.000
_cell.angle_alpha   90.00
_cell.angle_beta   90.00
_cell.angle_gamma   90.00
#
_symmetry.space_group_name_H-M   'P 1'
#
loop_
_entity.id
_entity.type
_entity.pdbx_description
1 polymer ?
#
loop_
_entity_poly.entity_id
_entity_poly.type
_entity_poly.pdbx_seq_one_letter_code
_entity_poly.pdbx_strand_id
1 'polypeptide(L)'
;NPSYIHYINGKDKYQLPEVDEVQIHDKKSNEELDVFNRKLMDFIPLQEHHHAHLLRDRKMTEEQIQVRQYRSFLKQQIVLEEDNTYTTVWEQLFKQIGNKDCWQGVPGFYEMKKGQLSLRLMSGSPGILIPFRNQYNQIVGWQVRVDEVKNSVHVKSAPTGVQAELIEQPNVVKITKNGDCIFEGQLEVSKKVEIPFQEGQIVVKIHKGQKYLWLSSANKNQGTGAGGSENPLPVHVAVPSSHLKHWNSGTLHQTKSVMITEGPMKADLIADLLPERFNKEEISEIGTTVLAIPGVNAWRIAMPVLKDMGVEKVYLAFDADLVENQKVRKALIDFATELKRVGYNVVIAAWNPAQGKGLDDAMQASFKPVFRTI
;
A
#
# COMPACT_ATOMS: atom_id res chain seq x y z
N ASN A 1 -4.64 10.36 5.61
CA ASN A 1 -4.94 9.46 6.75
C ASN A 1 -6.26 9.91 7.36
N PRO A 2 -7.18 8.98 7.68
CA PRO A 2 -8.60 9.26 7.86
C PRO A 2 -8.79 10.23 9.03
N SER A 3 -9.41 11.36 8.73
CA SER A 3 -9.67 12.44 9.68
C SER A 3 -10.79 11.98 10.61
N TYR A 4 -10.44 11.65 11.86
CA TYR A 4 -11.41 11.40 12.91
C TYR A 4 -12.18 12.69 13.21
N ILE A 5 -13.50 12.67 13.00
CA ILE A 5 -14.41 13.73 13.43
C ILE A 5 -14.69 13.50 14.92
N HIS A 6 -14.18 14.38 15.78
CA HIS A 6 -14.66 14.50 17.15
C HIS A 6 -15.87 15.44 17.16
N TYR A 7 -17.04 14.93 17.53
CA TYR A 7 -18.16 15.78 17.89
C TYR A 7 -17.90 16.39 19.26
N ILE A 8 -17.72 17.71 19.33
CA ILE A 8 -17.75 18.46 20.59
C ILE A 8 -19.20 18.94 20.77
N ASN A 9 -19.82 18.51 21.87
CA ASN A 9 -21.15 18.98 22.27
C ASN A 9 -21.10 20.48 22.60
N GLY A 10 -21.86 21.26 21.84
CA GLY A 10 -22.42 22.54 22.26
C GLY A 10 -21.42 23.68 22.53
N LYS A 11 -21.03 24.41 21.48
CA LYS A 11 -21.15 25.88 21.34
C LYS A 11 -20.43 26.34 20.06
N ASP A 12 -21.15 27.16 19.30
CA ASP A 12 -20.81 27.85 18.05
C ASP A 12 -20.29 26.98 16.88
N LYS A 13 -21.14 26.83 15.85
CA LYS A 13 -20.82 26.18 14.59
C LYS A 13 -19.64 26.92 13.93
N TYR A 14 -18.44 26.36 14.06
CA TYR A 14 -17.28 26.74 13.27
C TYR A 14 -17.62 26.55 11.78
N GLN A 15 -17.75 27.63 11.01
CA GLN A 15 -17.81 27.55 9.56
C GLN A 15 -16.40 27.23 9.06
N LEU A 16 -16.22 26.01 8.57
CA LEU A 16 -15.03 25.65 7.80
C LEU A 16 -14.98 26.60 6.58
N PRO A 17 -13.79 27.11 6.19
CA PRO A 17 -13.66 27.80 4.92
C PRO A 17 -14.18 26.90 3.80
N GLU A 18 -14.88 27.46 2.80
CA GLU A 18 -15.31 26.74 1.61
C GLU A 18 -14.09 26.09 0.96
N VAL A 19 -13.89 24.80 1.23
CA VAL A 19 -12.96 23.98 0.46
C VAL A 19 -13.74 23.64 -0.80
N ASP A 20 -13.21 23.99 -1.97
CA ASP A 20 -13.76 23.55 -3.26
C ASP A 20 -14.16 22.08 -3.14
N GLU A 21 -15.45 21.76 -3.34
CA GLU A 21 -15.93 20.39 -3.26
C GLU A 21 -15.17 19.56 -4.31
N VAL A 22 -14.21 18.77 -3.83
CA VAL A 22 -13.43 17.88 -4.68
C VAL A 22 -14.36 16.75 -5.10
N GLN A 23 -14.83 16.79 -6.34
CA GLN A 23 -15.59 15.69 -6.91
C GLN A 23 -14.72 14.42 -6.92
N ILE A 24 -15.22 13.33 -6.37
CA ILE A 24 -14.53 12.03 -6.29
C ILE A 24 -15.38 10.94 -6.96
N HIS A 25 -14.76 9.84 -7.36
CA HIS A 25 -15.45 8.69 -7.95
C HIS A 25 -15.32 7.45 -7.08
N ASP A 26 -16.39 6.65 -7.08
CA ASP A 26 -16.37 5.31 -6.52
C ASP A 26 -15.39 4.41 -7.27
N LYS A 27 -14.81 3.47 -6.53
CA LYS A 27 -13.86 2.52 -7.08
C LYS A 27 -14.57 1.56 -8.04
N LYS A 28 -14.01 1.42 -9.25
CA LYS A 28 -14.46 0.46 -10.27
C LYS A 28 -14.49 -0.97 -9.74
N SER A 29 -15.28 -1.83 -10.40
CA SER A 29 -15.31 -3.27 -10.14
C SER A 29 -13.92 -3.90 -10.33
N ASN A 30 -13.70 -5.06 -9.71
CA ASN A 30 -12.41 -5.76 -9.81
C ASN A 30 -12.08 -6.15 -11.25
N GLU A 31 -13.11 -6.52 -12.03
CA GLU A 31 -13.01 -6.90 -13.44
C GLU A 31 -12.56 -5.71 -14.30
N GLU A 32 -13.19 -4.54 -14.12
CA GLU A 32 -12.83 -3.32 -14.84
C GLU A 32 -11.42 -2.85 -14.45
N LEU A 33 -11.07 -2.93 -13.17
CA LEU A 33 -9.73 -2.58 -12.69
C LEU A 33 -8.68 -3.51 -13.27
N ASP A 34 -8.92 -4.81 -13.35
CA ASP A 34 -7.96 -5.76 -13.94
C ASP A 34 -7.69 -5.43 -15.41
N VAL A 35 -8.75 -5.20 -16.20
CA VAL A 35 -8.63 -4.82 -17.61
C VAL A 35 -7.82 -3.54 -17.77
N PHE A 36 -8.14 -2.51 -16.99
CA PHE A 36 -7.42 -1.23 -17.03
C PHE A 36 -5.95 -1.41 -16.61
N ASN A 37 -5.70 -2.05 -15.47
CA ASN A 37 -4.36 -2.18 -14.88
C ASN A 37 -3.42 -3.04 -15.74
N ARG A 38 -3.94 -4.06 -16.44
CA ARG A 38 -3.14 -4.84 -17.38
C ARG A 38 -2.71 -4.02 -18.60
N LYS A 39 -3.59 -3.15 -19.12
CA LYS A 39 -3.21 -2.21 -20.19
C LYS A 39 -2.27 -1.11 -19.70
N LEU A 40 -2.47 -0.63 -18.46
CA LEU A 40 -1.58 0.34 -17.84
C LEU A 40 -0.13 -0.15 -17.81
N MET A 41 0.10 -1.44 -17.55
CA MET A 41 1.43 -2.04 -17.47
C MET A 41 2.32 -1.81 -18.69
N ASP A 42 1.73 -1.59 -19.88
CA ASP A 42 2.47 -1.30 -21.12
C ASP A 42 3.12 0.10 -21.09
N PHE A 43 2.63 1.00 -20.25
CA PHE A 43 3.06 2.40 -20.14
C PHE A 43 3.99 2.66 -18.94
N ILE A 44 4.17 1.70 -18.04
CA ILE A 44 4.94 1.86 -16.79
C ILE A 44 6.03 0.80 -16.64
N PRO A 45 6.90 0.57 -17.65
CA PRO A 45 7.85 -0.53 -17.65
C PRO A 45 8.74 -0.54 -16.38
N LEU A 46 9.17 -1.73 -16.00
CA LEU A 46 10.12 -1.87 -14.89
C LEU A 46 11.47 -1.27 -15.30
N GLN A 47 11.90 -0.23 -14.59
CA GLN A 47 13.19 0.42 -14.82
C GLN A 47 14.36 -0.47 -14.36
N GLU A 48 15.50 -0.32 -15.01
CA GLU A 48 16.68 -1.18 -14.80
C GLU A 48 17.17 -1.19 -13.35
N HIS A 49 17.24 -0.05 -12.68
CA HIS A 49 17.66 0.00 -11.28
C HIS A 49 16.68 -0.69 -10.33
N HIS A 50 15.37 -0.66 -10.63
CA HIS A 50 14.36 -1.39 -9.89
C HIS A 50 14.42 -2.89 -10.15
N HIS A 51 14.66 -3.29 -11.39
CA HIS A 51 14.93 -4.68 -11.76
C HIS A 51 16.17 -5.22 -11.02
N ALA A 52 17.27 -4.47 -11.03
CA ALA A 52 18.48 -4.81 -10.29
C ALA A 52 18.23 -4.92 -8.77
N HIS A 53 17.38 -4.07 -8.20
CA HIS A 53 16.97 -4.18 -6.79
C HIS A 53 16.21 -5.49 -6.51
N LEU A 54 15.27 -5.87 -7.39
CA LEU A 54 14.53 -7.13 -7.24
C LEU A 54 15.44 -8.35 -7.36
N LEU A 55 16.38 -8.32 -8.31
CA LEU A 55 17.34 -9.40 -8.52
C LEU A 55 18.35 -9.53 -7.37
N ARG A 56 18.98 -8.42 -6.97
CA ARG A 56 20.12 -8.43 -6.03
C ARG A 56 19.69 -8.35 -4.57
N ASP A 57 18.77 -7.44 -4.25
CA ASP A 57 18.37 -7.21 -2.86
C ASP A 57 17.17 -8.09 -2.45
N ARG A 58 16.22 -8.31 -3.37
CA ARG A 58 15.09 -9.22 -3.11
C ARG A 58 15.38 -10.67 -3.49
N LYS A 59 16.52 -10.94 -4.14
CA LYS A 59 16.96 -12.29 -4.53
C LYS A 59 15.90 -13.04 -5.35
N MET A 60 15.12 -12.31 -6.15
CA MET A 60 14.17 -12.90 -7.09
C MET A 60 14.88 -13.33 -8.36
N THR A 61 14.44 -14.43 -8.97
CA THR A 61 14.93 -14.85 -10.29
C THR A 61 14.29 -14.01 -11.41
N GLU A 62 14.88 -14.04 -12.60
CA GLU A 62 14.32 -13.36 -13.78
C GLU A 62 12.88 -13.83 -14.09
N GLU A 63 12.64 -15.14 -14.02
CA GLU A 63 11.31 -15.70 -14.25
C GLU A 63 10.30 -15.20 -13.20
N GLN A 64 10.71 -15.16 -11.93
CA GLN A 64 9.87 -14.60 -10.86
C GLN A 64 9.55 -13.13 -11.15
N ILE A 65 10.54 -12.29 -11.45
CA ILE A 65 10.32 -10.87 -11.75
C ILE A 65 9.36 -10.69 -12.94
N GLN A 66 9.55 -11.48 -14.00
CA GLN A 66 8.69 -11.45 -15.19
C GLN A 66 7.24 -11.82 -14.86
N VAL A 67 7.02 -12.93 -14.16
CA VAL A 67 5.69 -13.46 -13.83
C VAL A 67 4.97 -12.58 -12.79
N ARG A 68 5.70 -12.02 -11.82
CA ARG A 68 5.15 -11.12 -10.80
C ARG A 68 4.72 -9.77 -11.37
N GLN A 69 5.30 -9.37 -12.51
CA GLN A 69 4.95 -8.14 -13.23
C GLN A 69 5.09 -6.87 -12.38
N TYR A 70 6.15 -6.77 -11.58
CA TYR A 70 6.52 -5.49 -10.96
C TYR A 70 6.75 -4.43 -12.04
N ARG A 71 6.47 -3.17 -11.69
CA ARG A 71 6.57 -2.01 -12.58
C ARG A 71 7.28 -0.86 -11.89
N SER A 72 7.49 0.25 -12.57
CA SER A 72 8.09 1.45 -11.98
C SER A 72 7.16 2.64 -12.12
N PHE A 73 7.04 3.43 -11.05
CA PHE A 73 6.20 4.62 -11.09
C PHE A 73 6.74 5.63 -12.12
N LEU A 74 5.87 6.07 -13.03
CA LEU A 74 6.24 7.03 -14.06
C LEU A 74 6.20 8.46 -13.50
N LYS A 75 7.39 9.02 -13.23
CA LYS A 75 7.54 10.38 -12.70
C LYS A 75 7.17 11.44 -13.73
N GLN A 76 7.71 11.35 -14.95
CA GLN A 76 7.42 12.29 -16.03
C GLN A 76 6.20 11.82 -16.80
N GLN A 77 5.05 12.49 -16.59
CA GLN A 77 3.77 12.11 -17.19
C GLN A 77 3.26 13.13 -18.20
N ILE A 78 3.66 14.40 -18.07
CA ILE A 78 3.24 15.50 -18.94
C ILE A 78 4.15 15.52 -20.17
N VAL A 79 3.54 15.66 -21.34
CA VAL A 79 4.20 15.72 -22.65
C VAL A 79 3.78 17.03 -23.34
N LEU A 80 4.71 17.65 -24.06
CA LEU A 80 4.45 18.80 -24.94
C LEU A 80 4.29 18.27 -26.38
N GLU A 81 3.16 18.58 -27.00
CA GLU A 81 2.86 18.20 -28.38
C GLU A 81 3.44 19.22 -29.39
N GLU A 82 3.49 18.83 -30.67
CA GLU A 82 4.03 19.66 -31.77
C GLU A 82 3.28 20.99 -31.95
N ASP A 83 1.99 21.03 -31.58
CA ASP A 83 1.14 22.22 -31.63
C ASP A 83 1.31 23.14 -30.41
N ASN A 84 2.32 22.90 -29.57
CA ASN A 84 2.59 23.58 -28.29
C ASN A 84 1.52 23.39 -27.22
N THR A 85 0.69 22.35 -27.31
CA THR A 85 -0.25 21.98 -26.24
C THR A 85 0.35 20.97 -25.27
N TYR A 86 -0.09 21.01 -24.02
CA TYR A 86 0.31 20.02 -23.01
C TYR A 86 -0.71 18.89 -22.95
N THR A 87 -0.21 17.66 -22.93
CA THR A 87 -0.99 16.44 -22.73
C THR A 87 -0.31 15.54 -21.69
N THR A 88 -0.81 14.31 -21.53
CA THR A 88 -0.13 13.28 -20.76
C THR A 88 0.04 12.00 -21.53
N VAL A 89 1.04 11.21 -21.15
CA VAL A 89 1.29 9.85 -21.66
C VAL A 89 0.05 8.93 -21.55
N TRP A 90 -0.89 9.24 -20.66
CA TRP A 90 -2.09 8.43 -20.42
C TRP A 90 -3.15 8.60 -21.51
N GLU A 91 -3.14 9.69 -22.27
CA GLU A 91 -4.11 9.86 -23.36
C GLU A 91 -3.97 8.77 -24.44
N GLN A 92 -2.76 8.26 -24.64
CA GLN A 92 -2.51 7.11 -25.51
C GLN A 92 -3.13 5.82 -24.96
N LEU A 93 -3.01 5.58 -23.65
CA LEU A 93 -3.67 4.45 -22.96
C LEU A 93 -5.20 4.54 -23.11
N PHE A 94 -5.78 5.72 -22.90
CA PHE A 94 -7.24 5.91 -23.01
C PHE A 94 -7.73 5.70 -24.44
N LYS A 95 -6.95 6.16 -25.43
CA LYS A 95 -7.21 5.88 -26.85
C LYS A 95 -7.13 4.39 -27.17
N GLN A 96 -6.16 3.66 -26.63
CA GLN A 96 -6.05 2.20 -26.80
C GLN A 96 -7.20 1.43 -26.10
N ILE A 97 -7.76 2.00 -25.02
CA ILE A 97 -8.96 1.46 -24.38
C ILE A 97 -10.23 1.78 -25.18
N GLY A 98 -10.23 2.90 -25.91
CA GLY A 98 -11.40 3.37 -26.67
C GLY A 98 -12.38 4.18 -25.81
N ASN A 99 -11.98 4.62 -24.62
CA ASN A 99 -12.80 5.43 -23.72
C ASN A 99 -11.94 6.45 -22.97
N LYS A 100 -12.22 7.74 -23.14
CA LYS A 100 -11.46 8.86 -22.54
C LYS A 100 -11.64 8.99 -21.02
N ASP A 101 -12.72 8.44 -20.48
CA ASP A 101 -13.07 8.52 -19.07
C ASP A 101 -12.85 7.19 -18.33
N CYS A 102 -12.18 6.22 -18.96
CA CYS A 102 -11.93 4.91 -18.37
C CYS A 102 -11.06 4.92 -17.10
N TRP A 103 -10.36 6.03 -16.84
CA TRP A 103 -9.55 6.26 -15.63
C TRP A 103 -10.37 6.67 -14.41
N GLN A 104 -11.60 7.16 -14.59
CA GLN A 104 -12.48 7.51 -13.46
C GLN A 104 -12.80 6.23 -12.68
N GLY A 105 -12.71 6.29 -11.36
CA GLY A 105 -12.85 5.11 -10.51
C GLY A 105 -11.62 4.19 -10.46
N VAL A 106 -10.51 4.56 -11.11
CA VAL A 106 -9.21 3.87 -10.99
C VAL A 106 -8.35 4.55 -9.92
N PRO A 107 -8.01 3.86 -8.81
CA PRO A 107 -7.19 4.45 -7.75
C PRO A 107 -5.85 4.99 -8.26
N GLY A 108 -5.54 6.23 -7.89
CA GLY A 108 -4.30 6.91 -8.29
C GLY A 108 -4.50 7.91 -9.41
N PHE A 109 -5.45 7.70 -10.33
CA PHE A 109 -5.74 8.67 -11.38
C PHE A 109 -6.59 9.83 -10.86
N TYR A 110 -6.32 11.03 -11.37
CA TYR A 110 -7.07 12.24 -11.03
C TYR A 110 -6.94 13.26 -12.15
N GLU A 111 -7.82 14.27 -12.12
CA GLU A 111 -7.77 15.40 -13.03
C GLU A 111 -7.11 16.60 -12.35
N MET A 112 -6.00 17.08 -12.92
CA MET A 112 -5.40 18.35 -12.58
C MET A 112 -6.00 19.45 -13.47
N LYS A 113 -6.52 20.51 -12.86
CA LYS A 113 -6.99 21.71 -13.56
C LYS A 113 -6.11 22.92 -13.24
N LYS A 114 -5.73 23.69 -14.26
CA LYS A 114 -5.04 24.97 -14.12
C LYS A 114 -5.51 25.94 -15.21
N GLY A 115 -6.41 26.86 -14.87
CA GLY A 115 -7.09 27.70 -15.86
C GLY A 115 -7.92 26.82 -16.82
N GLN A 116 -7.68 26.93 -18.13
CA GLN A 116 -8.33 26.09 -19.14
C GLN A 116 -7.64 24.72 -19.33
N LEU A 117 -6.44 24.52 -18.78
CA LEU A 117 -5.70 23.27 -18.90
C LEU A 117 -6.31 22.20 -17.99
N SER A 118 -6.70 21.06 -18.56
CA SER A 118 -7.12 19.85 -17.84
C SER A 118 -6.25 18.66 -18.26
N LEU A 119 -5.54 18.08 -17.31
CA LEU A 119 -4.65 16.93 -17.53
C LEU A 119 -5.02 15.78 -16.60
N ARG A 120 -5.07 14.56 -17.14
CA ARG A 120 -5.21 13.34 -16.33
C ARG A 120 -3.85 12.92 -15.84
N LEU A 121 -3.67 12.78 -14.53
CA LEU A 121 -2.38 12.39 -13.93
C LEU A 121 -2.56 11.23 -12.99
N MET A 122 -1.48 10.48 -12.79
CA MET A 122 -1.38 9.44 -11.78
C MET A 122 -0.62 10.00 -10.57
N SER A 123 -1.29 9.99 -9.43
CA SER A 123 -0.78 10.38 -8.13
C SER A 123 0.16 9.30 -7.59
N GLY A 124 1.33 9.68 -7.08
CA GLY A 124 2.24 8.74 -6.45
C GLY A 124 3.63 9.32 -6.26
N SER A 125 4.59 8.45 -5.96
CA SER A 125 5.99 8.79 -5.75
C SER A 125 6.87 7.83 -6.54
N PRO A 126 8.09 8.23 -6.94
CA PRO A 126 9.06 7.31 -7.53
C PRO A 126 9.26 6.06 -6.68
N GLY A 127 9.28 4.90 -7.34
CA GLY A 127 9.47 3.61 -6.70
C GLY A 127 8.94 2.42 -7.51
N ILE A 128 9.06 1.24 -6.91
CA ILE A 128 8.61 -0.03 -7.47
C ILE A 128 7.10 -0.15 -7.26
N LEU A 129 6.36 -0.26 -8.36
CA LEU A 129 4.94 -0.58 -8.37
C LEU A 129 4.73 -2.09 -8.22
N ILE A 130 3.97 -2.45 -7.20
CA ILE A 130 3.61 -3.82 -6.83
C ILE A 130 2.13 -4.03 -7.16
N PRO A 131 1.81 -4.90 -8.13
CA PRO A 131 0.43 -5.21 -8.46
C PRO A 131 -0.24 -6.00 -7.32
N PHE A 132 -1.38 -5.53 -6.84
CA PHE A 132 -2.20 -6.25 -5.86
C PHE A 132 -3.20 -7.14 -6.59
N ARG A 133 -2.95 -8.46 -6.55
CA ARG A 133 -3.84 -9.50 -7.09
C ARG A 133 -4.80 -10.04 -6.05
N ASN A 134 -6.09 -10.14 -6.38
CA ASN A 134 -7.09 -10.80 -5.53
C ASN A 134 -7.12 -12.33 -5.76
N GLN A 135 -8.08 -13.03 -5.15
CA GLN A 135 -8.28 -14.48 -5.25
C GLN A 135 -8.77 -15.00 -6.61
N TYR A 136 -8.92 -14.11 -7.59
CA TYR A 136 -9.23 -14.42 -8.98
C TYR A 136 -8.07 -14.05 -9.93
N ASN A 137 -6.88 -13.73 -9.39
CA ASN A 137 -5.74 -13.17 -10.14
C ASN A 137 -6.04 -11.84 -10.86
N GLN A 138 -7.05 -11.11 -10.42
CA GLN A 138 -7.35 -9.78 -10.94
C GLN A 138 -6.45 -8.75 -10.26
N ILE A 139 -5.84 -7.84 -11.03
CA ILE A 139 -5.04 -6.72 -10.51
C ILE A 139 -5.97 -5.58 -10.14
N VAL A 140 -6.24 -5.43 -8.84
CA VAL A 140 -7.28 -4.55 -8.29
C VAL A 140 -6.72 -3.28 -7.63
N GLY A 141 -5.42 -3.06 -7.76
CA GLY A 141 -4.73 -1.89 -7.25
C GLY A 141 -3.22 -2.04 -7.27
N TRP A 142 -2.56 -0.99 -6.78
CA TRP A 142 -1.10 -0.90 -6.76
C TRP A 142 -0.62 -0.37 -5.43
N GLN A 143 0.49 -0.93 -4.97
CA GLN A 143 1.28 -0.34 -3.90
C GLN A 143 2.64 0.07 -4.45
N VAL A 144 3.10 1.26 -4.12
CA VAL A 144 4.43 1.75 -4.45
C VAL A 144 5.35 1.48 -3.26
N ARG A 145 6.44 0.74 -3.49
CA ARG A 145 7.60 0.76 -2.60
C ARG A 145 8.48 1.93 -3.01
N VAL A 146 8.44 3.02 -2.26
CA VAL A 146 9.14 4.27 -2.63
C VAL A 146 10.65 4.08 -2.63
N ASP A 147 11.33 4.82 -3.51
CA ASP A 147 12.79 4.87 -3.58
C ASP A 147 13.37 5.52 -2.33
N GLU A 148 12.80 6.68 -1.97
CA GLU A 148 13.21 7.49 -0.84
C GLU A 148 12.06 7.62 0.16
N VAL A 149 12.32 7.22 1.40
CA VAL A 149 11.37 7.41 2.50
C VAL A 149 11.54 8.82 3.05
N LYS A 150 10.58 9.70 2.74
CA LYS A 150 10.59 11.10 3.22
C LYS A 150 9.69 11.25 4.44
N ASN A 151 10.23 11.91 5.47
CA ASN A 151 9.44 12.33 6.62
C ASN A 151 8.51 13.49 6.24
N SER A 152 7.44 13.66 7.00
CA SER A 152 6.51 14.79 6.86
C SER A 152 6.39 15.55 8.18
N VAL A 153 6.37 16.88 8.13
CA VAL A 153 6.05 17.70 9.30
C VAL A 153 4.55 17.99 9.31
N HIS A 154 3.93 17.83 10.47
CA HIS A 154 2.51 18.11 10.67
C HIS A 154 2.35 19.10 11.80
N VAL A 155 1.69 20.22 11.52
CA VAL A 155 1.18 21.14 12.53
C VAL A 155 0.03 20.46 13.27
N LYS A 156 0.14 20.35 14.59
CA LYS A 156 -0.88 19.76 15.46
C LYS A 156 -1.78 20.81 16.09
N SER A 157 -1.22 21.96 16.40
CA SER A 157 -1.93 23.13 16.90
C SER A 157 -1.07 24.36 16.60
N ALA A 158 -1.65 25.41 16.05
CA ALA A 158 -0.99 26.67 15.79
C ALA A 158 -2.02 27.78 15.55
N PRO A 159 -1.66 29.07 15.73
CA PRO A 159 -2.45 30.20 15.25
C PRO A 159 -2.69 30.14 13.73
N THR A 160 -3.74 30.84 13.26
CA THR A 160 -4.09 30.94 11.84
C THR A 160 -2.93 31.50 11.02
N GLY A 161 -2.72 30.94 9.82
CA GLY A 161 -1.68 31.36 8.89
C GLY A 161 -0.32 30.68 9.09
N VAL A 162 -0.18 29.82 10.11
CA VAL A 162 1.05 29.05 10.34
C VAL A 162 1.16 27.88 9.38
N GLN A 163 2.32 27.74 8.76
CA GLN A 163 2.70 26.61 7.91
C GLN A 163 4.02 26.03 8.42
N ALA A 164 4.22 24.73 8.21
CA ALA A 164 5.46 24.04 8.50
C ALA A 164 5.86 23.16 7.31
N GLU A 165 7.13 23.22 6.95
CA GLU A 165 7.72 22.41 5.88
C GLU A 165 9.05 21.80 6.32
N LEU A 166 9.38 20.63 5.77
CA LEU A 166 10.72 20.05 5.91
C LEU A 166 11.58 20.55 4.77
N ILE A 167 12.53 21.43 5.08
CA ILE A 167 13.45 22.00 4.10
C ILE A 167 14.64 21.08 3.85
N GLU A 168 15.01 20.26 4.84
CA GLU A 168 16.06 19.24 4.70
C GLU A 168 15.67 17.98 5.49
N GLN A 169 15.85 16.82 4.85
CA GLN A 169 15.63 15.52 5.48
C GLN A 169 16.84 15.16 6.37
N PRO A 170 16.64 14.52 7.52
CA PRO A 170 15.37 13.94 7.97
C PRO A 170 14.46 14.89 8.76
N ASN A 171 14.96 16.05 9.19
CA ASN A 171 14.33 16.78 10.30
C ASN A 171 14.57 18.29 10.42
N VAL A 172 15.11 18.97 9.40
CA VAL A 172 15.21 20.43 9.42
C VAL A 172 13.88 21.02 8.97
N VAL A 173 13.22 21.73 9.88
CA VAL A 173 11.88 22.27 9.68
C VAL A 173 11.96 23.78 9.60
N LYS A 174 11.25 24.35 8.64
CA LYS A 174 10.94 25.78 8.57
C LYS A 174 9.46 25.98 8.90
N ILE A 175 9.18 26.94 9.77
CA ILE A 175 7.84 27.33 10.18
C ILE A 175 7.65 28.79 9.81
N THR A 176 6.58 29.07 9.08
CA THR A 176 6.23 30.43 8.64
C THR A 176 4.85 30.82 9.14
N LYS A 177 4.59 32.12 9.33
CA LYS A 177 3.23 32.68 9.49
C LYS A 177 3.04 33.74 8.44
N ASN A 178 2.04 33.57 7.57
CA ASN A 178 1.74 34.50 6.48
C ASN A 178 2.97 34.82 5.59
N GLY A 179 3.91 33.88 5.46
CA GLY A 179 5.15 34.04 4.69
C GLY A 179 6.40 34.37 5.49
N ASP A 180 6.27 34.91 6.71
CA ASP A 180 7.41 35.29 7.55
C ASP A 180 7.96 34.09 8.32
N CYS A 181 9.28 33.93 8.33
CA CYS A 181 9.95 32.82 9.05
C CYS A 181 9.90 33.04 10.56
N ILE A 182 9.28 32.11 11.29
CA ILE A 182 9.20 32.10 12.76
C ILE A 182 10.29 31.22 13.36
N PHE A 183 10.54 30.08 12.73
CA PHE A 183 11.49 29.09 13.22
C PHE A 183 12.13 28.37 12.03
N GLU A 184 13.44 28.17 12.11
CA GLU A 184 14.18 27.30 11.21
C GLU A 184 15.21 26.52 12.03
N GLY A 185 15.13 25.19 11.98
CA GLY A 185 16.03 24.36 12.76
C GLY A 185 15.66 22.89 12.78
N GLN A 186 16.54 22.11 13.41
CA GLN A 186 16.35 20.67 13.57
C GLN A 186 15.35 20.37 14.67
N LEU A 187 14.40 19.47 14.38
CA LEU A 187 13.44 18.97 15.37
C LEU A 187 13.59 17.46 15.58
N GLU A 188 13.23 16.97 16.76
CA GLU A 188 13.25 15.52 17.00
C GLU A 188 12.12 14.81 16.25
N VAL A 189 12.47 13.72 15.55
CA VAL A 189 11.51 12.92 14.79
C VAL A 189 10.60 12.15 15.75
N SER A 190 9.31 12.04 15.42
CA SER A 190 8.27 11.32 16.18
C SER A 190 7.87 11.92 17.53
N LYS A 191 8.54 12.95 18.03
CA LYS A 191 8.11 13.69 19.22
C LYS A 191 7.28 14.93 18.84
N LYS A 192 6.38 15.33 19.74
CA LYS A 192 5.74 16.65 19.64
C LYS A 192 6.77 17.67 20.11
N VAL A 193 6.99 18.71 19.32
CA VAL A 193 7.81 19.85 19.70
C VAL A 193 6.91 21.06 19.85
N GLU A 194 7.04 21.73 20.97
CA GLU A 194 6.29 22.94 21.31
C GLU A 194 7.22 24.14 21.14
N ILE A 195 6.82 25.09 20.30
CA ILE A 195 7.58 26.29 19.99
C ILE A 195 6.78 27.48 20.52
N PRO A 196 7.29 28.22 21.52
CA PRO A 196 6.63 29.39 22.06
C PRO A 196 6.39 30.45 20.98
N PHE A 197 5.20 31.05 20.96
CA PHE A 197 4.86 32.12 20.02
C PHE A 197 4.01 33.19 20.70
N GLN A 198 4.07 34.45 20.24
CA GLN A 198 3.44 35.60 20.93
C GLN A 198 1.93 35.44 21.19
N GLU A 199 1.22 34.72 20.32
CA GLU A 199 -0.22 34.41 20.42
C GLU A 199 -0.52 33.00 20.99
N GLY A 200 0.46 32.34 21.61
CA GLY A 200 0.30 31.02 22.23
C GLY A 200 1.46 30.06 21.97
N GLN A 201 1.16 28.90 21.40
CA GLN A 201 2.17 27.88 21.09
C GLN A 201 1.93 27.24 19.74
N ILE A 202 3.02 26.91 19.05
CA ILE A 202 3.01 26.13 17.82
C ILE A 202 3.47 24.73 18.19
N VAL A 203 2.60 23.74 17.99
CA VAL A 203 2.90 22.34 18.23
C VAL A 203 3.08 21.64 16.89
N VAL A 204 4.29 21.20 16.61
CA VAL A 204 4.61 20.43 15.41
C VAL A 204 5.06 19.02 15.76
N LYS A 205 4.88 18.09 14.82
CA LYS A 205 5.41 16.74 14.92
C LYS A 205 5.90 16.29 13.56
N ILE A 206 7.14 15.83 13.50
CA ILE A 206 7.66 15.12 12.33
C ILE A 206 7.19 13.66 12.42
N HIS A 207 6.52 13.19 11.38
CA HIS A 207 6.12 11.80 11.19
C HIS A 207 7.15 11.11 10.30
N LYS A 208 7.55 9.91 10.72
CA LYS A 208 8.44 9.07 9.92
C LYS A 208 7.72 8.68 8.64
N GLY A 209 8.42 8.80 7.50
CA GLY A 209 7.91 8.35 6.22
C GLY A 209 7.60 6.86 6.20
N GLN A 210 6.75 6.45 5.26
CA GLN A 210 6.42 5.04 5.03
C GLN A 210 7.11 4.55 3.75
N LYS A 211 7.60 3.30 3.81
CA LYS A 211 8.28 2.66 2.67
C LYS A 211 7.31 2.17 1.60
N TYR A 212 6.08 1.86 1.98
CA TYR A 212 5.06 1.32 1.09
C TYR A 212 3.82 2.22 1.15
N LEU A 213 3.41 2.74 0.00
CA LEU A 213 2.28 3.65 -0.14
C LEU A 213 1.28 3.09 -1.14
N TRP A 214 -0.01 3.19 -0.84
CA TRP A 214 -1.05 2.86 -1.82
C TRP A 214 -1.13 3.91 -2.91
N LEU A 215 -1.25 3.46 -4.16
CA LEU A 215 -1.56 4.34 -5.27
C LEU A 215 -3.00 4.84 -5.12
N SER A 216 -3.16 6.11 -4.75
CA SER A 216 -4.46 6.67 -4.41
C SER A 216 -4.55 8.17 -4.73
N SER A 217 -5.76 8.59 -5.06
CA SER A 217 -6.13 9.97 -5.38
C SER A 217 -7.39 10.43 -4.62
N ALA A 218 -7.72 9.82 -3.48
CA ALA A 218 -8.95 10.08 -2.71
C ALA A 218 -9.26 11.56 -2.40
N ASN A 219 -8.24 12.42 -2.35
CA ASN A 219 -8.37 13.84 -2.03
C ASN A 219 -8.01 14.73 -3.22
N LYS A 220 -8.13 14.22 -4.44
CA LYS A 220 -7.82 14.95 -5.68
C LYS A 220 -9.06 15.03 -6.56
N ASN A 221 -9.16 16.09 -7.36
CA ASN A 221 -10.29 16.30 -8.25
C ASN A 221 -10.47 15.12 -9.22
N GLN A 222 -11.70 14.62 -9.32
CA GLN A 222 -12.09 13.39 -10.02
C GLN A 222 -11.32 12.14 -9.55
N GLY A 223 -10.75 12.16 -8.35
CA GLY A 223 -9.88 11.09 -7.86
C GLY A 223 -10.63 9.93 -7.23
N THR A 224 -9.90 8.86 -6.94
CA THR A 224 -10.42 7.62 -6.34
C THR A 224 -9.48 7.09 -5.27
N GLY A 225 -10.06 6.68 -4.14
CA GLY A 225 -9.35 6.05 -3.04
C GLY A 225 -8.88 4.63 -3.38
N ALA A 226 -7.70 4.22 -2.89
CA ALA A 226 -7.28 2.81 -2.99
C ALA A 226 -8.16 1.89 -2.15
N GLY A 227 -8.67 2.43 -1.04
CA GLY A 227 -9.69 1.83 -0.18
C GLY A 227 -10.41 2.91 0.64
N GLY A 228 -11.54 2.54 1.23
CA GLY A 228 -12.45 3.37 2.00
C GLY A 228 -13.41 2.52 2.84
N SER A 229 -14.43 3.15 3.42
CA SER A 229 -15.43 2.46 4.27
C SER A 229 -16.23 1.41 3.50
N GLU A 230 -16.59 1.69 2.25
CA GLU A 230 -17.43 0.81 1.42
C GLU A 230 -16.61 -0.16 0.57
N ASN A 231 -15.39 0.24 0.21
CA ASN A 231 -14.46 -0.57 -0.58
C ASN A 231 -13.13 -0.70 0.17
N PRO A 232 -12.92 -1.72 1.01
CA PRO A 232 -11.68 -1.86 1.76
C PRO A 232 -10.47 -2.04 0.84
N LEU A 233 -9.27 -1.83 1.40
CA LEU A 233 -8.04 -2.18 0.71
C LEU A 233 -8.04 -3.67 0.34
N PRO A 234 -7.53 -4.06 -0.83
CA PRO A 234 -7.55 -5.45 -1.26
C PRO A 234 -6.55 -6.30 -0.47
N VAL A 235 -6.87 -7.59 -0.33
CA VAL A 235 -5.92 -8.63 0.10
C VAL A 235 -5.12 -9.07 -1.10
N HIS A 236 -3.80 -9.13 -0.97
CA HIS A 236 -2.99 -9.74 -2.00
C HIS A 236 -2.96 -11.26 -1.84
N VAL A 237 -3.32 -12.00 -2.89
CA VAL A 237 -3.16 -13.45 -2.97
C VAL A 237 -1.90 -13.75 -3.79
N ALA A 238 -0.89 -14.29 -3.12
CA ALA A 238 0.33 -14.77 -3.73
C ALA A 238 0.32 -16.31 -3.80
N VAL A 239 0.62 -16.84 -4.98
CA VAL A 239 0.90 -18.26 -5.22
C VAL A 239 2.33 -18.37 -5.77
N PRO A 240 2.97 -19.57 -5.80
CA PRO A 240 4.28 -19.72 -6.42
C PRO A 240 4.28 -19.23 -7.88
N SER A 241 5.38 -18.68 -8.36
CA SER A 241 5.50 -18.16 -9.74
C SER A 241 5.23 -19.25 -10.78
N SER A 242 5.61 -20.50 -10.47
CA SER A 242 5.28 -21.67 -11.27
C SER A 242 3.77 -21.92 -11.42
N HIS A 243 2.97 -21.55 -10.42
CA HIS A 243 1.51 -21.58 -10.48
C HIS A 243 0.96 -20.30 -11.12
N LEU A 244 1.43 -19.12 -10.71
CA LEU A 244 0.94 -17.82 -11.19
C LEU A 244 1.02 -17.69 -12.71
N LYS A 245 2.08 -18.27 -13.32
CA LYS A 245 2.28 -18.33 -14.78
C LYS A 245 1.11 -18.97 -15.54
N HIS A 246 0.37 -19.86 -14.89
CA HIS A 246 -0.73 -20.63 -15.50
C HIS A 246 -2.10 -20.28 -14.90
N TRP A 247 -2.15 -19.38 -13.92
CA TRP A 247 -3.38 -18.96 -13.28
C TRP A 247 -4.02 -17.83 -14.09
N ASN A 248 -5.14 -18.09 -14.76
CA ASN A 248 -5.82 -17.09 -15.57
C ASN A 248 -6.62 -16.09 -14.72
N SER A 249 -6.63 -14.82 -15.14
CA SER A 249 -7.46 -13.78 -14.50
C SER A 249 -8.94 -14.14 -14.59
N GLY A 250 -9.69 -13.90 -13.51
CA GLY A 250 -11.10 -14.25 -13.37
C GLY A 250 -11.37 -15.65 -12.85
N THR A 251 -10.35 -16.51 -12.72
CA THR A 251 -10.52 -17.87 -12.19
C THR A 251 -10.25 -17.90 -10.68
N LEU A 252 -11.21 -18.36 -9.89
CA LEU A 252 -11.06 -18.51 -8.44
C LEU A 252 -9.94 -19.50 -8.09
N HIS A 253 -9.01 -19.09 -7.23
CA HIS A 253 -8.02 -19.98 -6.64
C HIS A 253 -8.58 -20.65 -5.37
N GLN A 254 -8.87 -21.95 -5.45
CA GLN A 254 -9.32 -22.72 -4.31
C GLN A 254 -8.14 -23.39 -3.59
N THR A 255 -8.13 -23.32 -2.27
CA THR A 255 -7.11 -23.98 -1.46
C THR A 255 -7.60 -24.23 -0.03
N LYS A 256 -7.15 -25.32 0.57
CA LYS A 256 -7.52 -25.69 1.95
C LYS A 256 -6.67 -25.01 3.01
N SER A 257 -5.49 -24.53 2.64
CA SER A 257 -4.53 -23.91 3.55
C SER A 257 -3.92 -22.65 2.97
N VAL A 258 -3.80 -21.62 3.81
CA VAL A 258 -3.08 -20.40 3.46
C VAL A 258 -2.19 -19.94 4.61
N MET A 259 -1.09 -19.30 4.25
CA MET A 259 -0.31 -18.49 5.18
C MET A 259 -0.75 -17.02 5.07
N ILE A 260 -0.78 -16.27 6.16
CA ILE A 260 -1.12 -14.84 6.16
C ILE A 260 0.05 -14.05 6.74
N THR A 261 0.49 -13.02 6.02
CA THR A 261 1.59 -12.13 6.40
C THR A 261 1.26 -10.66 6.07
N GLU A 262 2.21 -9.76 6.30
CA GLU A 262 2.10 -8.35 5.94
C GLU A 262 2.89 -8.02 4.67
N GLY A 263 2.28 -7.26 3.77
CA GLY A 263 2.97 -6.71 2.61
C GLY A 263 3.08 -7.68 1.42
N PRO A 264 2.74 -7.23 0.20
CA PRO A 264 2.59 -8.10 -0.97
C PRO A 264 3.92 -8.74 -1.43
N MET A 265 5.00 -7.95 -1.42
CA MET A 265 6.32 -8.42 -1.87
C MET A 265 6.89 -9.54 -0.97
N LYS A 266 6.56 -9.51 0.33
CA LYS A 266 6.91 -10.61 1.24
C LYS A 266 6.10 -11.85 0.92
N ALA A 267 4.79 -11.69 0.70
CA ALA A 267 3.91 -12.80 0.33
C ALA A 267 4.35 -13.47 -0.98
N ASP A 268 4.72 -12.68 -2.00
CA ASP A 268 5.28 -13.19 -3.25
C ASP A 268 6.54 -14.04 -3.02
N LEU A 269 7.51 -13.52 -2.25
CA LEU A 269 8.74 -14.23 -1.92
C LEU A 269 8.48 -15.52 -1.14
N ILE A 270 7.64 -15.46 -0.10
CA ILE A 270 7.30 -16.63 0.71
C ILE A 270 6.62 -17.69 -0.16
N ALA A 271 5.69 -17.29 -1.04
CA ALA A 271 5.00 -18.23 -1.92
C ALA A 271 5.97 -18.98 -2.85
N ASP A 272 7.01 -18.29 -3.36
CA ASP A 272 8.07 -18.92 -4.14
C ASP A 272 8.99 -19.82 -3.30
N LEU A 273 9.32 -19.40 -2.07
CA LEU A 273 10.24 -20.12 -1.19
C LEU A 273 9.62 -21.36 -0.52
N LEU A 274 8.30 -21.41 -0.33
CA LEU A 274 7.62 -22.54 0.29
C LEU A 274 8.01 -23.90 -0.36
N PRO A 275 7.81 -24.10 -1.68
CA PRO A 275 8.18 -25.36 -2.34
C PRO A 275 9.68 -25.64 -2.37
N GLU A 276 10.54 -24.63 -2.19
CA GLU A 276 11.99 -24.82 -2.10
C GLU A 276 12.46 -25.22 -0.70
N ARG A 277 11.71 -24.85 0.34
CA ARG A 277 12.11 -25.07 1.74
C ARG A 277 11.46 -26.31 2.33
N PHE A 278 10.25 -26.63 1.92
CA PHE A 278 9.47 -27.73 2.50
C PHE A 278 9.38 -28.92 1.53
N ASN A 279 9.39 -30.14 2.08
CA ASN A 279 9.20 -31.35 1.28
C ASN A 279 7.73 -31.49 0.85
N LYS A 280 7.44 -32.51 0.03
CA LYS A 280 6.08 -32.68 -0.56
C LYS A 280 5.02 -32.94 0.51
N GLU A 281 5.36 -33.70 1.54
CA GLU A 281 4.47 -34.03 2.65
C GLU A 281 4.12 -32.77 3.45
N GLU A 282 5.12 -31.98 3.82
CA GLU A 282 4.95 -30.68 4.49
C GLU A 282 4.10 -29.72 3.63
N ILE A 283 4.40 -29.60 2.33
CA ILE A 283 3.65 -28.75 1.39
C ILE A 283 2.19 -29.16 1.26
N SER A 284 1.90 -30.47 1.29
CA SER A 284 0.52 -30.95 1.22
C SER A 284 -0.33 -30.50 2.41
N GLU A 285 0.31 -30.23 3.56
CA GLU A 285 -0.34 -29.75 4.78
C GLU A 285 -0.36 -28.22 4.88
N ILE A 286 0.77 -27.56 4.61
CA ILE A 286 0.90 -26.10 4.79
C ILE A 286 0.35 -25.30 3.61
N GLY A 287 0.33 -25.91 2.42
CA GLY A 287 -0.02 -25.24 1.17
C GLY A 287 1.09 -24.33 0.65
N THR A 288 0.83 -23.67 -0.46
CA THR A 288 1.79 -22.73 -1.11
C THR A 288 1.22 -21.32 -1.28
N THR A 289 0.00 -21.10 -0.79
CA THR A 289 -0.71 -19.83 -0.95
C THR A 289 -0.43 -18.91 0.23
N VAL A 290 -0.07 -17.67 -0.07
CA VAL A 290 0.23 -16.64 0.94
C VAL A 290 -0.68 -15.43 0.72
N LEU A 291 -1.38 -15.01 1.75
CA LEU A 291 -2.18 -13.79 1.76
C LEU A 291 -1.41 -12.65 2.42
N ALA A 292 -1.39 -11.49 1.79
CA ALA A 292 -0.84 -10.27 2.36
C ALA A 292 -1.95 -9.26 2.68
N ILE A 293 -1.97 -8.82 3.95
CA ILE A 293 -2.88 -7.76 4.43
C ILE A 293 -2.09 -6.48 4.78
N PRO A 294 -2.72 -5.30 4.76
CA PRO A 294 -2.07 -4.03 5.08
C PRO A 294 -1.96 -3.84 6.60
N GLY A 295 -1.19 -4.71 7.25
CA GLY A 295 -1.01 -4.74 8.69
C GLY A 295 -2.07 -5.59 9.41
N VAL A 296 -1.67 -6.20 10.54
CA VAL A 296 -2.54 -7.12 11.30
C VAL A 296 -3.89 -6.51 11.69
N ASN A 297 -3.97 -5.21 11.94
CA ASN A 297 -5.23 -4.55 12.33
C ASN A 297 -6.33 -4.62 11.26
N ALA A 298 -5.94 -4.83 10.00
CA ALA A 298 -6.87 -4.93 8.89
C ALA A 298 -7.47 -6.33 8.70
N TRP A 299 -7.16 -7.30 9.59
CA TRP A 299 -7.47 -8.73 9.40
C TRP A 299 -8.90 -9.07 8.95
N ARG A 300 -9.89 -8.24 9.26
CA ARG A 300 -11.30 -8.42 8.84
C ARG A 300 -11.44 -8.54 7.32
N ILE A 301 -10.60 -7.87 6.54
CA ILE A 301 -10.63 -7.93 5.07
C ILE A 301 -10.24 -9.31 4.54
N ALA A 302 -9.51 -10.12 5.31
CA ALA A 302 -9.12 -11.47 4.92
C ALA A 302 -10.28 -12.46 5.05
N MET A 303 -11.21 -12.24 5.99
CA MET A 303 -12.28 -13.21 6.29
C MET A 303 -13.15 -13.57 5.08
N PRO A 304 -13.63 -12.62 4.25
CA PRO A 304 -14.37 -12.95 3.03
C PRO A 304 -13.53 -13.73 2.01
N VAL A 305 -12.26 -13.36 1.88
CA VAL A 305 -11.32 -14.02 0.94
C VAL A 305 -11.07 -15.47 1.35
N LEU A 306 -10.83 -15.72 2.64
CA LEU A 306 -10.67 -17.08 3.18
C LEU A 306 -11.89 -17.96 2.91
N LYS A 307 -13.09 -17.40 3.09
CA LYS A 307 -14.35 -18.11 2.83
C LYS A 307 -14.50 -18.44 1.34
N ASP A 308 -14.28 -17.45 0.48
CA ASP A 308 -14.42 -17.60 -0.98
C ASP A 308 -13.46 -18.66 -1.54
N MET A 309 -12.21 -18.67 -1.07
CA MET A 309 -11.18 -19.64 -1.46
C MET A 309 -11.39 -21.05 -0.87
N GLY A 310 -12.37 -21.25 0.01
CA GLY A 310 -12.65 -22.55 0.64
C GLY A 310 -11.59 -23.01 1.64
N VAL A 311 -10.94 -22.05 2.33
CA VAL A 311 -9.86 -22.31 3.28
C VAL A 311 -10.39 -22.96 4.55
N GLU A 312 -9.60 -23.88 5.12
CA GLU A 312 -9.88 -24.56 6.38
C GLU A 312 -8.75 -24.34 7.42
N LYS A 313 -7.50 -24.19 6.96
CA LYS A 313 -6.32 -24.01 7.82
C LYS A 313 -5.60 -22.70 7.52
N VAL A 314 -5.27 -21.94 8.57
CA VAL A 314 -4.63 -20.63 8.47
C VAL A 314 -3.34 -20.61 9.28
N TYR A 315 -2.23 -20.30 8.62
CA TYR A 315 -0.92 -20.08 9.25
C TYR A 315 -0.67 -18.58 9.39
N LEU A 316 -0.63 -18.06 10.61
CA LEU A 316 -0.35 -16.65 10.87
C LEU A 316 1.17 -16.44 10.97
N ALA A 317 1.74 -15.73 10.00
CA ALA A 317 3.17 -15.48 9.82
C ALA A 317 3.46 -13.96 9.82
N PHE A 318 3.26 -13.35 10.98
CA PHE A 318 3.50 -11.92 11.22
C PHE A 318 4.92 -11.72 11.75
N ASP A 319 5.62 -10.68 11.27
CA ASP A 319 7.01 -10.33 11.66
C ASP A 319 7.28 -10.57 13.16
N ALA A 320 8.41 -11.20 13.46
CA ALA A 320 8.70 -11.68 14.81
C ALA A 320 8.87 -10.53 15.85
N ASP A 321 9.10 -9.29 15.39
CA ASP A 321 9.18 -8.07 16.21
C ASP A 321 7.79 -7.47 16.56
N LEU A 322 6.71 -7.93 15.91
CA LEU A 322 5.33 -7.47 16.18
C LEU A 322 4.85 -7.81 17.60
N VAL A 323 5.52 -8.74 18.28
CA VAL A 323 5.23 -9.15 19.66
C VAL A 323 5.52 -8.03 20.68
N GLU A 324 6.45 -7.11 20.38
CA GLU A 324 6.83 -6.03 21.30
C GLU A 324 5.76 -4.94 21.42
N ASN A 325 4.95 -4.74 20.37
CA ASN A 325 3.90 -3.73 20.37
C ASN A 325 2.57 -4.32 20.90
N GLN A 326 2.18 -3.91 22.11
CA GLN A 326 0.95 -4.37 22.77
C GLN A 326 -0.31 -4.25 21.89
N LYS A 327 -0.43 -3.18 21.09
CA LYS A 327 -1.59 -2.99 20.20
C LYS A 327 -1.62 -4.01 19.08
N VAL A 328 -0.46 -4.28 18.49
CA VAL A 328 -0.30 -5.26 17.41
C VAL A 328 -0.53 -6.68 17.93
N ARG A 329 0.03 -7.01 19.09
CA ARG A 329 -0.22 -8.29 19.76
C ARG A 329 -1.71 -8.51 20.03
N LYS A 330 -2.42 -7.47 20.51
CA LYS A 330 -3.87 -7.53 20.70
C LYS A 330 -4.59 -7.83 19.39
N ALA A 331 -4.24 -7.13 18.31
CA ALA A 331 -4.85 -7.36 17.00
C ALA A 331 -4.61 -8.77 16.45
N LEU A 332 -3.42 -9.34 16.68
CA LEU A 332 -3.12 -10.73 16.31
C LEU A 332 -3.94 -11.73 17.12
N ILE A 333 -4.09 -11.50 18.43
CA ILE A 333 -4.95 -12.33 19.30
C ILE A 333 -6.40 -12.24 18.83
N ASP A 334 -6.93 -11.02 18.62
CA ASP A 334 -8.30 -10.81 18.15
C ASP A 334 -8.53 -11.54 16.81
N PHE A 335 -7.56 -11.50 15.90
CA PHE A 335 -7.62 -12.22 14.63
C PHE A 335 -7.65 -13.74 14.82
N ALA A 336 -6.72 -14.29 15.60
CA ALA A 336 -6.66 -15.71 15.88
C ALA A 336 -7.92 -16.24 16.59
N THR A 337 -8.43 -15.47 17.56
CA THR A 337 -9.69 -15.78 18.27
C THR A 337 -10.87 -15.81 17.30
N GLU A 338 -10.97 -14.82 16.41
CA GLU A 338 -12.06 -14.77 15.43
C GLU A 338 -11.98 -15.93 14.43
N LEU A 339 -10.80 -16.25 13.91
CA LEU A 339 -10.59 -17.40 13.03
C LEU A 339 -11.08 -18.70 13.69
N LYS A 340 -10.68 -18.94 14.94
CA LYS A 340 -11.16 -20.11 15.69
C LYS A 340 -12.67 -20.10 15.91
N ARG A 341 -13.24 -18.94 16.26
CA ARG A 341 -14.68 -18.78 16.49
C ARG A 341 -15.49 -19.14 15.24
N VAL A 342 -14.95 -18.84 14.06
CA VAL A 342 -15.57 -19.15 12.75
C VAL A 342 -15.27 -20.59 12.29
N GLY A 343 -14.35 -21.31 12.95
CA GLY A 343 -14.08 -22.73 12.72
C GLY A 343 -12.81 -23.05 11.93
N TYR A 344 -11.92 -22.07 11.72
CA TYR A 344 -10.64 -22.31 11.06
C TYR A 344 -9.65 -23.01 12.02
N ASN A 345 -8.82 -23.91 11.47
CA ASN A 345 -7.66 -24.45 12.15
C ASN A 345 -6.53 -23.41 12.12
N VAL A 346 -6.15 -22.87 13.27
CA VAL A 346 -5.18 -21.77 13.35
C VAL A 346 -3.83 -22.26 13.85
N VAL A 347 -2.79 -21.91 13.11
CA VAL A 347 -1.40 -22.21 13.43
C VAL A 347 -0.61 -20.90 13.44
N ILE A 348 0.24 -20.72 14.43
CA ILE A 348 1.23 -19.63 14.46
C ILE A 348 2.53 -20.13 13.84
N ALA A 349 3.05 -19.40 12.86
CA ALA A 349 4.40 -19.60 12.33
C ALA A 349 5.37 -18.70 13.08
N ALA A 350 6.29 -19.29 13.85
CA ALA A 350 7.26 -18.56 14.67
C ALA A 350 8.70 -18.85 14.22
N TRP A 351 9.56 -17.85 14.22
CA TRP A 351 10.98 -17.99 13.92
C TRP A 351 11.80 -17.10 14.85
N ASN A 352 13.12 -17.29 14.88
CA ASN A 352 14.00 -16.44 15.68
C ASN A 352 14.21 -15.10 14.94
N PRO A 353 13.91 -13.92 15.54
CA PRO A 353 14.15 -12.62 14.91
C PRO A 353 15.60 -12.41 14.41
N ALA A 354 16.58 -13.08 15.03
CA ALA A 354 17.97 -13.03 14.59
C ALA A 354 18.23 -13.72 13.24
N GLN A 355 17.32 -14.59 12.79
CA GLN A 355 17.38 -15.29 11.49
C GLN A 355 16.84 -14.44 10.34
N GLY A 356 16.07 -13.40 10.65
CA GLY A 356 15.40 -12.56 9.66
C GLY A 356 14.30 -11.74 10.31
N LYS A 357 14.15 -10.49 9.85
CA LYS A 357 13.11 -9.59 10.37
C LYS A 357 11.73 -10.09 9.97
N GLY A 358 11.54 -10.35 8.67
CA GLY A 358 10.37 -11.04 8.14
C GLY A 358 10.60 -12.53 7.97
N LEU A 359 9.51 -13.27 7.72
CA LEU A 359 9.58 -14.69 7.38
C LEU A 359 10.28 -14.89 6.02
N ASP A 360 10.10 -13.97 5.08
CA ASP A 360 10.79 -13.96 3.79
C ASP A 360 12.32 -13.92 3.98
N ASP A 361 12.81 -13.02 4.85
CA ASP A 361 14.24 -12.92 5.16
C ASP A 361 14.76 -14.24 5.76
N ALA A 362 14.03 -14.81 6.73
CA ALA A 362 14.42 -16.05 7.40
C ALA A 362 14.47 -17.24 6.42
N MET A 363 13.47 -17.37 5.54
CA MET A 363 13.43 -18.43 4.52
C MET A 363 14.52 -18.25 3.45
N GLN A 364 14.85 -17.01 3.08
CA GLN A 364 16.00 -16.75 2.19
C GLN A 364 17.33 -17.15 2.83
N ALA A 365 17.44 -17.06 4.15
CA ALA A 365 18.58 -17.57 4.92
C ALA A 365 18.47 -19.09 5.23
N SER A 366 17.56 -19.80 4.57
CA SER A 366 17.32 -21.24 4.69
C SER A 366 16.80 -21.71 6.05
N PHE A 367 16.26 -20.79 6.87
CA PHE A 367 15.57 -21.15 8.11
C PHE A 367 14.10 -21.46 7.84
N LYS A 368 13.57 -22.45 8.56
CA LYS A 368 12.14 -22.78 8.58
C LYS A 368 11.49 -22.19 9.84
N PRO A 369 10.26 -21.67 9.74
CA PRO A 369 9.46 -21.38 10.92
C PRO A 369 9.08 -22.67 11.65
N VAL A 370 8.88 -22.56 12.96
CA VAL A 370 8.24 -23.55 13.80
C VAL A 370 6.75 -23.27 13.81
N PHE A 371 5.95 -24.29 13.47
CA PHE A 371 4.50 -24.21 13.49
C PHE A 371 3.95 -24.61 14.86
N ARG A 372 3.11 -23.77 15.44
CA ARG A 372 2.42 -24.03 16.72
C ARG A 372 0.92 -23.87 16.55
N THR A 373 0.19 -24.97 16.67
CA THR A 373 -1.27 -24.93 16.78
C THR A 373 -1.63 -24.22 18.07
N ILE A 374 -2.56 -23.27 17.99
CA ILE A 374 -3.02 -22.52 19.15
C ILE A 374 -4.41 -22.92 19.53
#